data_AF-A0AAW2QYD7-F1
#
_entry.id   AF-A0AAW2QYD7-F1
#
_cell.length_a   1.000
_cell.length_b   1.000
_cell.length_c   1.000
_cell.angle_alpha   90.00
_cell.angle_beta   90.00
_cell.angle_gamma   90.00
#
_symmetry.space_group_name_H-M   'P 1'
#
loop_
_entity.id
_entity.type
_entity.pdbx_description
1 polymer ?
#
loop_
_entity_poly.entity_id
_entity_poly.type
_entity_poly.pdbx_seq_one_letter_code
_entity_poly.pdbx_strand_id
1 'polypeptide(L)'
;MVYWEKEEVQNSNRYISWIRKLYSYMAHHVSKFPRAAYVNYRDLDIGVNNNEGKISYARASIWGIKYFKNNFDRLVRVKSAVDPKNFFRDEQSIPPKWTEKGDKDHIV
;
A
#
# COMPACT_ATOMS: atom_id res chain seq x y z
N MET A 1 -3.46 7.81 -16.10
CA MET A 1 -4.75 7.11 -15.98
C MET A 1 -5.21 6.74 -17.38
N VAL A 2 -5.91 5.63 -17.54
CA VAL A 2 -6.53 5.25 -18.82
C VAL A 2 -8.03 5.15 -18.58
N TYR A 3 -8.81 5.64 -19.53
CA TYR A 3 -10.27 5.60 -19.50
C TYR A 3 -10.73 4.78 -20.70
N TRP A 4 -11.80 4.02 -20.52
CA TRP A 4 -12.47 3.27 -21.58
C TRP A 4 -13.96 3.22 -21.27
N GLU A 5 -14.77 3.00 -22.31
CA GLU A 5 -16.22 2.93 -22.18
C GLU A 5 -16.67 1.59 -21.57
N LYS A 6 -17.88 1.55 -20.99
CA LYS A 6 -18.38 0.37 -20.28
C LYS A 6 -18.54 -0.83 -21.22
N GLU A 7 -18.86 -0.55 -22.48
CA GLU A 7 -19.01 -1.49 -23.58
C GLU A 7 -17.68 -2.19 -23.89
N GLU A 8 -16.55 -1.55 -23.60
CA GLU A 8 -15.21 -2.06 -23.88
C GLU A 8 -14.57 -2.81 -22.71
N VAL A 9 -15.32 -3.10 -21.64
CA VAL A 9 -14.80 -3.80 -20.44
C VAL A 9 -14.13 -5.14 -20.76
N GLN A 10 -14.59 -5.84 -21.81
CA GLN A 10 -13.96 -7.08 -22.29
C GLN A 10 -12.49 -6.86 -22.73
N ASN A 11 -12.14 -5.64 -23.15
CA ASN A 11 -10.79 -5.23 -23.54
C ASN A 11 -9.98 -4.61 -22.40
N SER A 12 -10.49 -4.55 -21.16
CA SER A 12 -9.83 -3.92 -20.00
C SER A 12 -8.39 -4.39 -19.78
N ASN A 13 -8.12 -5.68 -19.97
CA ASN A 13 -6.76 -6.25 -19.87
C ASN A 13 -5.75 -5.58 -20.82
N ARG A 14 -6.18 -5.18 -22.02
CA ARG A 14 -5.34 -4.48 -22.99
C ARG A 14 -4.95 -3.09 -22.46
N TYR A 15 -5.93 -2.35 -21.94
CA TYR A 15 -5.72 -1.01 -21.38
C TYR A 15 -4.82 -1.04 -20.14
N ILE A 16 -5.04 -2.00 -19.23
CA ILE A 16 -4.21 -2.23 -18.05
C ILE A 16 -2.78 -2.62 -18.46
N SER A 17 -2.61 -3.51 -19.44
CA SER A 17 -1.30 -3.89 -19.97
C SER A 17 -0.56 -2.68 -20.54
N TRP A 18 -1.25 -1.81 -21.28
CA TRP A 18 -0.67 -0.62 -21.88
C TRP A 18 -0.15 0.36 -20.82
N ILE A 19 -0.94 0.68 -19.79
CA ILE A 19 -0.49 1.62 -18.74
C ILE A 19 0.67 1.06 -17.93
N ARG A 20 0.70 -0.26 -17.69
CA ARG A 20 1.84 -0.94 -17.05
C ARG A 20 3.12 -0.86 -17.90
N LYS A 21 3.02 -1.04 -19.23
CA LYS A 21 4.15 -0.85 -20.15
C LYS A 21 4.68 0.57 -20.12
N LEU A 22 3.79 1.57 -20.16
CA LEU A 22 4.17 2.98 -20.05
C LEU A 22 4.84 3.27 -18.70
N TYR A 23 4.29 2.75 -17.59
CA TYR A 23 4.87 2.88 -16.26
C TYR A 23 6.29 2.29 -16.20
N SER A 24 6.51 1.10 -16.78
CA SER A 24 7.83 0.48 -16.85
C SER A 24 8.80 1.31 -17.70
N TYR A 25 8.38 1.79 -18.87
CA TYR A 25 9.19 2.63 -19.75
C TYR A 25 9.68 3.91 -19.04
N MET A 26 8.81 4.56 -18.27
CA MET A 26 9.14 5.80 -17.56
C MET A 26 10.08 5.61 -16.35
N ALA A 27 10.39 4.38 -15.94
CA ALA A 27 11.16 4.09 -14.72
C ALA A 27 12.51 4.82 -14.66
N HIS A 28 13.16 5.06 -15.81
CA HIS A 28 14.46 5.72 -15.87
C HIS A 28 14.39 7.24 -15.70
N HIS A 29 13.23 7.85 -15.92
CA HIS A 29 13.05 9.31 -16.01
C HIS A 29 12.34 9.93 -14.80
N VAL A 30 11.78 9.11 -13.91
CA VAL A 30 11.06 9.56 -12.71
C VAL A 30 11.90 9.36 -11.45
N SER A 31 11.36 9.76 -10.29
CA SER A 31 12.00 9.54 -8.99
C SER A 31 12.45 8.10 -8.79
N LYS A 32 13.60 7.93 -8.13
CA LYS A 32 14.18 6.63 -7.77
C LYS A 32 14.57 6.64 -6.29
N PHE A 33 14.58 5.46 -5.67
CA PHE A 33 14.98 5.24 -4.28
C PHE A 33 14.22 6.08 -3.22
N PRO A 34 12.89 5.98 -3.10
CA PRO A 34 11.97 5.10 -3.82
C PRO A 34 11.42 5.75 -5.10
N ARG A 35 10.84 4.93 -5.98
CA ARG A 35 9.91 5.44 -6.99
C ARG A 35 8.64 5.90 -6.26
N ALA A 36 8.50 7.21 -6.08
CA ALA A 36 7.43 7.81 -5.31
C ALA A 36 6.06 7.64 -5.99
N ALA A 37 5.01 7.55 -5.17
CA ALA A 37 3.64 7.39 -5.60
C ALA A 37 2.73 8.30 -4.76
N TYR A 38 1.48 8.50 -5.19
CA TYR A 38 0.50 9.32 -4.48
C TYR A 38 -0.69 8.46 -4.06
N VAL A 39 -1.02 8.46 -2.77
CA VAL A 39 -2.00 7.54 -2.17
C VAL A 39 -3.42 7.68 -2.75
N ASN A 40 -3.81 8.87 -3.20
CA ASN A 40 -5.13 9.09 -3.80
C ASN A 40 -5.25 8.51 -5.22
N TYR A 41 -4.14 8.12 -5.84
CA TYR A 41 -4.11 7.26 -7.02
C TYR A 41 -3.58 5.89 -6.63
N ARG A 42 -4.42 5.15 -5.89
CA ARG A 42 -4.07 3.84 -5.32
C ARG A 42 -3.64 2.87 -6.42
N ASP A 43 -2.42 2.35 -6.28
CA ASP A 43 -1.82 1.37 -7.18
C ASP A 43 -1.53 0.09 -6.40
N LEU A 44 -2.24 -1.01 -6.71
CA LEU A 44 -2.02 -2.31 -6.06
C LEU A 44 -0.82 -3.05 -6.65
N ASP A 45 -0.33 -2.67 -7.84
CA ASP A 45 0.80 -3.32 -8.51
C ASP A 45 2.14 -3.04 -7.80
N ILE A 46 2.23 -1.96 -6.99
CA ILE A 46 3.42 -1.65 -6.20
C ILE A 46 3.54 -2.44 -4.89
N GLY A 47 2.57 -3.31 -4.60
CA GLY A 47 2.59 -4.26 -3.50
C GLY A 47 1.34 -4.18 -2.62
N VAL A 48 0.93 -5.32 -2.07
CA VAL A 48 -0.22 -5.42 -1.16
C VAL A 48 0.17 -6.13 0.13
N ASN A 49 -0.62 -5.89 1.17
CA ASN A 49 -0.63 -6.67 2.39
C ASN A 49 -1.11 -8.09 2.07
N ASN A 50 -0.72 -9.07 2.90
CA ASN A 50 -1.31 -10.40 2.81
C ASN A 50 -2.77 -10.35 3.28
N ASN A 51 -3.66 -11.00 2.55
CA ASN A 51 -5.06 -11.16 2.94
C ASN A 51 -5.23 -12.15 4.10
N GLU A 52 -4.21 -12.97 4.37
CA GLU A 52 -4.21 -13.99 5.41
C GLU A 52 -3.08 -13.75 6.41
N GLY A 53 -3.44 -13.71 7.70
CA GLY A 53 -2.49 -13.63 8.81
C GLY A 53 -2.09 -12.21 9.25
N LYS A 54 -0.99 -12.12 10.02
CA LYS A 54 -0.49 -10.84 10.56
C LYS A 54 0.15 -10.01 9.45
N ILE A 55 -0.32 -8.78 9.27
CA ILE A 55 0.31 -7.81 8.36
C ILE A 55 1.67 -7.42 8.93
N SER A 56 2.73 -7.63 8.15
CA SER A 56 4.10 -7.29 8.54
C SER A 56 4.47 -5.88 8.09
N TYR A 57 5.07 -5.11 9.01
CA TYR A 57 5.70 -3.83 8.71
C TYR A 57 6.66 -3.92 7.52
N ALA A 58 7.47 -4.98 7.45
CA ALA A 58 8.46 -5.14 6.39
C ALA A 58 7.80 -5.22 5.00
N ARG A 59 6.67 -5.94 4.88
CA ARG A 59 5.91 -5.99 3.63
C ARG A 59 5.27 -4.66 3.30
N ALA A 60 4.60 -4.05 4.28
CA ALA A 60 3.93 -2.78 4.10
C ALA A 60 4.90 -1.65 3.73
N SER A 61 6.14 -1.69 4.22
CA SER A 61 7.16 -0.67 3.90
C SER A 61 7.53 -0.63 2.41
N ILE A 62 7.37 -1.74 1.67
CA ILE A 62 7.68 -1.81 0.23
C ILE A 62 6.83 -0.80 -0.57
N TRP A 63 5.53 -0.75 -0.29
CA TRP A 63 4.60 0.20 -0.91
C TRP A 63 4.46 1.49 -0.08
N GLY A 64 4.50 1.39 1.25
CA GLY A 64 4.25 2.50 2.17
C GLY A 64 5.28 3.62 2.07
N ILE A 65 6.57 3.28 1.90
CA ILE A 65 7.63 4.27 1.69
C ILE A 65 7.47 4.98 0.35
N LYS A 66 6.88 4.35 -0.67
CA LYS A 66 6.60 5.01 -1.97
C LYS A 66 5.55 6.12 -1.81
N TYR A 67 4.52 5.91 -1.00
CA TYR A 67 3.48 6.91 -0.73
C TYR A 67 3.90 7.98 0.29
N PHE A 68 4.53 7.55 1.39
CA PHE A 68 4.70 8.41 2.58
C PHE A 68 6.15 8.80 2.84
N LYS A 69 7.12 8.22 2.12
CA LYS A 69 8.56 8.44 2.33
C LYS A 69 8.91 8.24 3.82
N ASN A 70 9.66 9.17 4.40
CA ASN A 70 10.08 9.16 5.79
C ASN A 70 8.93 9.31 6.80
N ASN A 71 7.71 9.65 6.35
CA ASN A 71 6.55 9.75 7.23
C ASN A 71 5.94 8.39 7.58
N PHE A 72 6.28 7.32 6.84
CA PHE A 72 5.68 6.00 7.02
C PHE A 72 5.81 5.49 8.47
N ASP A 73 6.98 5.63 9.07
CA ASP A 73 7.25 5.18 10.44
C ASP A 73 6.37 5.89 11.47
N ARG A 74 6.16 7.20 11.29
CA ARG A 74 5.29 7.97 12.18
C ARG A 74 3.83 7.52 12.03
N LEU A 75 3.39 7.23 10.81
CA LEU A 75 2.03 6.74 10.57
C LEU A 75 1.81 5.36 11.17
N VAL A 76 2.79 4.47 11.10
CA VAL A 76 2.74 3.15 11.79
C VAL A 76 2.59 3.33 13.30
N ARG A 77 3.32 4.28 13.91
CA ARG A 77 3.18 4.57 15.35
C ARG A 77 1.79 5.09 15.71
N VAL A 78 1.24 6.00 14.90
CA VAL A 78 -0.13 6.50 15.09
C VAL A 78 -1.12 5.35 14.97
N LYS A 79 -1.01 4.53 13.92
CA LYS A 79 -1.85 3.35 13.71
C LYS A 79 -1.81 2.38 14.89
N SER A 80 -0.62 2.08 15.40
CA SER A 80 -0.45 1.24 16.61
C SER A 80 -1.19 1.80 17.82
N ALA A 81 -1.22 3.12 17.99
CA ALA A 81 -1.85 3.74 19.15
C ALA A 81 -3.38 3.81 19.02
N VAL A 82 -3.90 4.15 17.83
CA VAL A 82 -5.33 4.40 17.62
C VAL A 82 -6.12 3.15 17.22
N ASP A 83 -5.46 2.16 16.61
CA ASP A 83 -6.09 0.93 16.14
C ASP A 83 -5.13 -0.27 16.28
N PRO A 84 -4.79 -0.67 17.52
CA PRO A 84 -3.83 -1.76 17.79
C PRO A 84 -4.31 -3.12 17.28
N LYS A 85 -5.63 -3.34 17.24
CA LYS A 85 -6.24 -4.59 16.73
C LYS A 85 -6.35 -4.62 15.20
N ASN A 86 -5.94 -3.53 14.53
CA ASN A 86 -6.00 -3.38 13.09
C ASN A 86 -7.41 -3.59 12.50
N PHE A 87 -8.44 -3.07 13.16
CA PHE A 87 -9.82 -3.19 12.72
C PHE A 87 -10.05 -2.48 11.38
N PHE A 88 -9.52 -1.26 11.23
CA PHE A 88 -9.64 -0.49 9.99
C PHE A 88 -8.51 -0.90 9.03
N ARG A 89 -8.80 -1.82 8.12
CA ARG A 89 -7.80 -2.37 7.20
C ARG A 89 -8.33 -2.59 5.79
N ASP A 90 -7.44 -2.42 4.82
CA ASP A 90 -7.58 -2.77 3.41
C ASP A 90 -6.25 -3.35 2.87
N GLU A 91 -6.16 -3.64 1.57
CA GLU A 91 -5.02 -4.27 0.91
C GLU A 91 -3.72 -3.46 1.01
N GLN A 92 -3.80 -2.15 1.26
CA GLN A 92 -2.65 -1.26 1.45
C GLN A 92 -2.82 -0.39 2.71
N SER A 93 -3.40 -0.97 3.75
CA SER A 93 -3.55 -0.28 5.03
C SER A 93 -2.23 -0.30 5.79
N ILE A 94 -1.94 0.81 6.48
CA ILE A 94 -0.77 0.91 7.35
C ILE A 94 -0.94 -0.11 8.48
N PRO A 95 0.02 -1.02 8.71
CA PRO A 95 -0.09 -1.99 9.78
C PRO A 95 0.22 -1.36 11.14
N PRO A 96 -0.45 -1.76 12.23
CA PRO A 96 0.08 -1.52 13.55
C PRO A 96 1.35 -2.35 13.75
N LYS A 97 2.33 -1.75 14.39
CA LYS A 97 3.46 -2.47 14.97
C LYS A 97 2.99 -3.17 16.25
N TRP A 98 3.05 -4.50 16.26
CA TRP A 98 2.84 -5.30 17.47
C TRP A 98 3.94 -4.94 18.47
N THR A 99 3.55 -4.43 19.63
CA THR A 99 4.43 -4.24 20.78
C THR A 99 3.93 -5.15 21.89
N GLU A 100 4.81 -5.94 22.50
CA GLU A 100 4.51 -6.89 23.59
C GLU A 100 3.73 -6.28 24.77
N LYS A 101 3.72 -4.94 24.90
CA LYS A 101 2.91 -4.22 25.90
C LYS A 101 1.40 -4.31 25.65
N GLY A 102 0.94 -4.38 24.41
CA GLY A 102 -0.50 -4.36 24.08
C GLY A 102 -1.24 -5.66 24.39
N ASP A 103 -0.53 -6.78 24.48
CA ASP A 103 -1.11 -8.08 24.85
C ASP A 103 -1.38 -8.22 26.36
N LYS A 104 -0.77 -7.37 27.20
CA LYS A 104 -0.94 -7.43 28.67
C LYS A 104 -2.16 -6.67 29.19
N ASP A 105 -2.64 -5.67 28.46
CA ASP A 105 -3.77 -4.83 28.88
C ASP A 105 -5.14 -5.47 28.57
N HIS A 106 -5.16 -6.71 28.05
CA HIS A 106 -6.36 -7.43 27.62
C HIS A 106 -6.66 -8.68 28.43
N ILE A 107 -5.94 -8.90 29.53
CA ILE A 107 -6.23 -9.95 30.52
C ILE A 107 -6.62 -9.26 31.82
N VAL A 108 -7.89 -8.87 31.91
CA VAL A 108 -8.60 -8.59 33.17
C VAL A 108 -9.98 -9.20 33.09
#